data_AF-A0AAN7ZP73-F1
#
_entry.id   AF-A0AAN7ZP73-F1
#
_cell.length_a   1.000
_cell.length_b   1.000
_cell.length_c   1.000
_cell.angle_alpha   90.00
_cell.angle_beta   90.00
_cell.angle_gamma   90.00
#
_symmetry.space_group_name_H-M   'P 1'
#
loop_
_entity.id
_entity.type
_entity.pdbx_description
1 polymer ?
#
loop_
_entity_poly.entity_id
_entity_poly.type
_entity_poly.pdbx_seq_one_letter_code
_entity_poly.pdbx_strand_id
1 'polypeptide(L)'
;MYFREIDNLVLRTDEQFRAKNDEDHHTGYSILEEMPNLNMINSFPLDYMHLVCLGMVKKILYLLCFGNPQTKIPHAKVTAVSQSLINLSSNIPIEFNRKPRSLSDLKRWKATVFRQVLFYTGPIIFKKHLNPDQYLNFLCLHVAFLIMSSQIHSSLLPYATELLKFFVKTFQQLYGITNTSHNVHNLLHIAEEVKLHGPIDNFSAFEFENFLQSILTSLRKNEKPLQQIVKRYSEKIDTLQYQQDNTNFPLLKHEHRNGPLIENCDLNAQQFKTVSFEKFTLNISFLDNCCVLKNNK
;
A
#
# COMPACT_ATOMS: atom_id res chain seq x y z
N MET A 1 -23.67 12.40 -4.63
CA MET A 1 -24.33 11.14 -5.02
C MET A 1 -24.25 10.18 -3.83
N TYR A 2 -25.39 9.67 -3.34
CA TYR A 2 -25.42 8.67 -2.27
C TYR A 2 -25.70 7.31 -2.91
N PHE A 3 -24.74 6.38 -2.84
CA PHE A 3 -24.91 5.03 -3.38
C PHE A 3 -25.76 4.22 -2.41
N ARG A 4 -27.03 4.00 -2.75
CA ARG A 4 -27.98 3.25 -1.91
C ARG A 4 -27.93 1.74 -2.15
N GLU A 5 -27.38 1.32 -3.28
CA GLU A 5 -27.38 -0.08 -3.70
C GLU A 5 -26.04 -0.73 -3.33
N ILE A 6 -26.07 -1.53 -2.26
CA ILE A 6 -24.99 -2.45 -1.87
C ILE A 6 -25.29 -3.86 -2.39
N ASP A 7 -26.58 -4.16 -2.56
CA ASP A 7 -27.10 -5.44 -3.05
C ASP A 7 -27.50 -5.28 -4.53
N ASN A 8 -27.16 -6.27 -5.37
CA ASN A 8 -27.41 -6.30 -6.83
C ASN A 8 -26.66 -5.24 -7.66
N LEU A 9 -25.36 -5.09 -7.44
CA LEU A 9 -24.49 -4.27 -8.29
C LEU A 9 -24.49 -4.81 -9.73
N VAL A 10 -25.04 -4.03 -10.66
CA VAL A 10 -24.90 -4.30 -12.10
C VAL A 10 -23.52 -3.81 -12.54
N LEU A 11 -22.67 -4.74 -12.96
CA LEU A 11 -21.37 -4.38 -13.54
C LEU A 11 -21.58 -3.69 -14.89
N ARG A 12 -20.86 -2.60 -15.11
CA ARG A 12 -20.85 -1.91 -16.40
C ARG A 12 -20.04 -2.71 -17.42
N THR A 13 -20.44 -2.64 -18.68
CA THR A 13 -19.70 -3.26 -19.79
C THR A 13 -19.10 -2.21 -20.73
N ASP A 14 -18.10 -2.62 -21.51
CA ASP A 14 -17.46 -1.78 -22.52
C ASP A 14 -18.47 -1.32 -23.59
N GLU A 15 -19.38 -2.20 -23.99
CA GLU A 15 -20.44 -1.90 -24.96
C GLU A 15 -21.40 -0.85 -24.41
N GLN A 16 -21.80 -0.96 -23.14
CA GLN A 16 -22.69 0.02 -22.50
C GLN A 16 -22.03 1.40 -22.36
N PHE A 17 -20.73 1.42 -22.05
CA PHE A 17 -19.95 2.66 -21.99
C PHE A 17 -19.89 3.32 -23.38
N ARG A 18 -19.53 2.58 -24.42
CA ARG A 18 -19.45 3.10 -25.80
C ARG A 18 -20.81 3.53 -26.36
N ALA A 19 -21.88 2.84 -25.96
CA ALA A 19 -23.25 3.23 -26.29
C ALA A 19 -23.74 4.46 -25.52
N LYS A 20 -22.98 4.92 -24.51
CA LYS A 20 -23.32 6.05 -23.63
C LYS A 20 -24.65 5.88 -22.91
N ASN A 21 -24.95 4.66 -22.48
CA ASN A 21 -26.21 4.32 -21.81
C ASN A 21 -26.38 5.00 -20.43
N ASP A 22 -25.29 5.43 -19.81
CA ASP A 22 -25.26 6.09 -18.50
C ASP A 22 -24.85 7.57 -18.68
N GLU A 23 -25.80 8.43 -19.06
CA GLU A 23 -25.53 9.83 -19.41
C GLU A 23 -24.78 10.60 -18.31
N ASP A 24 -25.08 10.33 -17.03
CA ASP A 24 -24.45 10.98 -15.88
C ASP A 24 -22.95 10.67 -15.74
N HIS A 25 -22.48 9.57 -16.34
CA HIS A 25 -21.08 9.14 -16.31
C HIS A 25 -20.29 9.53 -17.56
N HIS A 26 -20.90 10.24 -18.52
CA HIS A 26 -20.25 10.71 -19.73
C HIS A 26 -20.11 12.23 -19.74
N THR A 27 -18.88 12.72 -19.70
CA THR A 27 -18.59 14.16 -19.85
C THR A 27 -18.33 14.56 -21.31
N GLY A 28 -18.21 13.59 -22.20
CA GLY A 28 -17.92 13.81 -23.62
C GLY A 28 -17.42 12.53 -24.28
N TYR A 29 -16.95 12.70 -25.52
CA TYR A 29 -16.25 11.64 -26.25
C TYR A 29 -14.76 11.62 -25.89
N SER A 30 -14.17 10.42 -25.77
CA SER A 30 -12.75 10.22 -25.56
C SER A 30 -12.12 9.52 -26.76
N ILE A 31 -10.97 10.02 -27.24
CA ILE A 31 -10.18 9.36 -28.30
C ILE A 31 -9.70 7.96 -27.90
N LEU A 32 -9.68 7.65 -26.59
CA LEU A 32 -9.39 6.31 -26.10
C LEU A 32 -10.44 5.29 -26.55
N GLU A 33 -11.68 5.73 -26.80
CA GLU A 33 -12.72 4.86 -27.35
C GLU A 33 -12.36 4.38 -28.77
N GLU A 34 -11.62 5.14 -29.57
CA GLU A 34 -11.18 4.70 -30.90
C GLU A 34 -10.11 3.60 -30.88
N MET A 35 -9.44 3.38 -29.75
CA MET A 35 -8.32 2.45 -29.68
C MET A 35 -8.80 1.00 -29.76
N PRO A 36 -8.31 0.21 -30.73
CA PRO A 36 -8.69 -1.19 -30.85
C PRO A 36 -8.19 -1.98 -29.64
N ASN A 37 -9.02 -2.89 -29.14
CA ASN A 37 -8.75 -3.76 -27.98
C ASN A 37 -8.55 -3.05 -26.64
N LEU A 38 -8.85 -1.74 -26.54
CA LEU A 38 -8.91 -1.04 -25.25
C LEU A 38 -10.31 -1.18 -24.67
N ASN A 39 -10.45 -1.90 -23.56
CA ASN A 39 -11.72 -2.05 -22.87
C ASN A 39 -11.89 -0.91 -21.87
N MET A 40 -12.90 -0.06 -22.08
CA MET A 40 -13.11 1.17 -21.32
C MET A 40 -13.50 0.95 -19.86
N ILE A 41 -13.89 -0.27 -19.49
CA ILE A 41 -14.17 -0.66 -18.10
C ILE A 41 -12.96 -1.38 -17.50
N ASN A 42 -12.49 -2.43 -18.17
CA ASN A 42 -11.52 -3.38 -17.63
C ASN A 42 -10.05 -2.96 -17.81
N SER A 43 -9.76 -1.95 -18.64
CA SER A 43 -8.37 -1.48 -18.84
C SER A 43 -7.94 -0.39 -17.86
N PHE A 44 -8.85 0.08 -17.01
CA PHE A 44 -8.61 1.20 -16.07
C PHE A 44 -8.93 0.76 -14.64
N PRO A 45 -8.04 -0.06 -14.01
CA PRO A 45 -8.32 -0.65 -12.72
C PRO A 45 -8.41 0.39 -11.62
N LEU A 46 -9.21 0.06 -10.60
CA LEU A 46 -9.31 0.84 -9.37
C LEU A 46 -8.02 0.73 -8.56
N ASP A 47 -7.14 1.73 -8.66
CA ASP A 47 -5.87 1.72 -7.96
C ASP A 47 -6.02 1.60 -6.42
N TYR A 48 -5.47 0.51 -5.88
CA TYR A 48 -5.44 0.20 -4.45
C TYR A 48 -4.78 1.31 -3.60
N MET A 49 -3.72 1.94 -4.09
CA MET A 49 -2.99 2.95 -3.31
C MET A 49 -3.89 4.17 -3.02
N HIS A 50 -4.55 4.70 -4.03
CA HIS A 50 -5.43 5.85 -3.90
C HIS A 50 -6.77 5.48 -3.28
N LEU A 51 -7.41 4.41 -3.75
CA LEU A 51 -8.74 4.00 -3.29
C LEU A 51 -8.70 3.58 -1.81
N VAL A 52 -7.74 2.75 -1.45
CA VAL A 52 -7.76 2.03 -0.17
C VAL A 52 -6.83 2.68 0.85
N CYS A 53 -5.55 2.86 0.53
CA CYS A 53 -4.61 3.45 1.49
C CYS A 53 -4.93 4.92 1.76
N LEU A 54 -4.92 5.75 0.71
CA LEU A 54 -5.17 7.18 0.82
C LEU A 54 -6.66 7.54 0.93
N GLY A 55 -7.53 6.68 0.42
CA GLY A 55 -8.98 6.85 0.50
C GLY A 55 -9.54 6.28 1.80
N MET A 56 -9.58 4.96 1.92
CA MET A 56 -10.34 4.28 2.98
C MET A 56 -9.65 4.24 4.34
N VAL A 57 -8.40 3.76 4.42
CA VAL A 57 -7.66 3.65 5.69
C VAL A 57 -7.45 5.03 6.29
N LYS A 58 -7.05 6.00 5.46
CA LYS A 58 -6.96 7.40 5.86
C LYS A 58 -8.31 7.92 6.36
N LYS A 59 -9.41 7.69 5.63
CA LYS A 59 -10.76 8.11 6.06
C LYS A 59 -11.14 7.55 7.42
N ILE A 60 -10.96 6.25 7.66
CA ILE A 60 -11.24 5.61 8.96
C ILE A 60 -10.47 6.32 10.07
N LEU A 61 -9.16 6.50 9.89
CA LEU A 61 -8.31 7.19 10.88
C LEU A 61 -8.76 8.63 11.14
N TYR A 62 -9.15 9.37 10.10
CA TYR A 62 -9.68 10.73 10.24
C TYR A 62 -11.00 10.76 11.00
N LEU A 63 -11.92 9.83 10.73
CA LEU A 63 -13.20 9.75 11.43
C LEU A 63 -13.01 9.38 12.90
N LEU A 64 -12.07 8.49 13.20
CA LEU A 64 -11.73 8.11 14.57
C LEU A 64 -11.07 9.28 15.33
N CYS A 65 -10.22 10.09 14.70
CA CYS A 65 -9.49 11.17 15.38
C CYS A 65 -10.25 12.50 15.41
N PHE A 66 -10.93 12.84 14.31
CA PHE A 66 -11.47 14.17 14.03
C PHE A 66 -12.95 14.16 13.61
N GLY A 67 -13.59 12.98 13.58
CA GLY A 67 -15.00 12.87 13.21
C GLY A 67 -15.94 13.49 14.24
N ASN A 68 -17.25 13.27 14.04
CA ASN A 68 -18.25 13.74 15.00
C ASN A 68 -18.17 12.91 16.31
N PRO A 69 -18.81 13.34 17.41
CA PRO A 69 -18.80 12.61 18.68
C PRO A 69 -19.29 11.15 18.62
N GLN A 70 -20.11 10.78 17.63
CA GLN A 70 -20.60 9.41 17.46
C GLN A 70 -19.54 8.50 16.84
N THR A 71 -18.69 9.04 15.96
CA THR A 71 -17.66 8.25 15.25
C THR A 71 -16.29 8.32 15.90
N LYS A 72 -15.94 9.48 16.48
CA LYS A 72 -14.59 9.71 17.01
C LYS A 72 -14.39 8.96 18.32
N ILE A 73 -13.16 8.52 18.55
CA ILE A 73 -12.76 7.98 19.85
C ILE A 73 -12.32 9.11 20.80
N PRO A 74 -12.39 8.89 22.13
CA PRO A 74 -11.90 9.88 23.09
C PRO A 74 -10.44 10.25 22.83
N HIS A 75 -10.08 11.51 23.06
CA HIS A 75 -8.72 12.01 22.83
C HIS A 75 -7.66 11.17 23.57
N ALA A 76 -7.94 10.73 24.80
CA ALA A 76 -7.05 9.85 25.55
C ALA A 76 -6.74 8.53 24.81
N LYS A 77 -7.72 7.97 24.08
CA LYS A 77 -7.50 6.79 23.24
C LYS A 77 -6.70 7.11 21.98
N VAL A 78 -6.90 8.28 21.36
CA VAL A 78 -6.06 8.74 20.23
C VAL A 78 -4.60 8.85 20.66
N THR A 79 -4.34 9.42 21.84
CA THR A 79 -2.99 9.48 22.44
C THR A 79 -2.42 8.09 22.69
N ALA A 80 -3.22 7.16 23.25
CA ALA A 80 -2.77 5.79 23.51
C ALA A 80 -2.44 5.01 22.23
N VAL A 81 -3.24 5.16 21.17
CA VAL A 81 -2.95 4.58 19.84
C VAL A 81 -1.67 5.20 19.26
N SER A 82 -1.49 6.51 19.38
CA SER A 82 -0.28 7.20 18.92
C SER A 82 0.97 6.70 19.64
N GLN A 83 0.91 6.52 20.96
CA GLN A 83 2.02 5.98 21.73
C GLN A 83 2.32 4.52 21.33
N SER A 84 1.28 3.72 21.09
CA SER A 84 1.43 2.34 20.63
C SER A 84 2.10 2.28 19.25
N LEU A 85 1.75 3.16 18.31
CA LEU A 85 2.42 3.29 17.02
C LEU A 85 3.91 3.67 17.18
N ILE A 86 4.21 4.66 18.03
CA ILE A 86 5.59 5.08 18.31
C ILE A 86 6.38 3.92 18.92
N ASN A 87 5.81 3.20 19.89
CA ASN A 87 6.47 2.06 20.53
C ASN A 87 6.74 0.92 19.54
N LEU A 88 5.81 0.68 18.59
CA LEU A 88 6.01 -0.33 17.54
C LEU A 88 7.09 0.06 16.52
N SER A 89 7.48 1.34 16.44
CA SER A 89 8.47 1.80 15.44
C SER A 89 9.82 1.10 15.58
N SER A 90 10.19 0.71 16.80
CA SER A 90 11.40 -0.07 17.09
C SER A 90 11.28 -1.54 16.73
N ASN A 91 10.12 -2.03 16.27
CA ASN A 91 9.88 -3.40 15.83
C ASN A 91 9.60 -3.52 14.32
N ILE A 92 9.72 -2.42 13.59
CA ILE A 92 9.52 -2.43 12.14
C ILE A 92 10.86 -2.69 11.45
N PRO A 93 10.98 -3.69 10.56
CA PRO A 93 12.20 -3.96 9.79
C PRO A 93 12.58 -2.86 8.77
N ILE A 94 13.73 -3.02 8.10
CA ILE A 94 14.23 -2.07 7.09
C ILE A 94 13.44 -2.11 5.77
N GLU A 95 12.79 -3.23 5.45
CA GLU A 95 11.96 -3.42 4.25
C GLU A 95 10.79 -2.43 4.20
N PHE A 96 10.33 -1.98 5.37
CA PHE A 96 9.35 -0.90 5.46
C PHE A 96 10.06 0.44 5.33
N ASN A 97 9.91 1.07 4.15
CA ASN A 97 10.47 2.39 3.83
C ASN A 97 10.10 3.51 4.84
N ARG A 98 9.02 3.32 5.63
CA ARG A 98 8.63 4.27 6.68
C ARG A 98 8.27 3.53 7.96
N LYS A 99 8.74 4.08 9.09
CA LYS A 99 8.31 3.68 10.43
C LYS A 99 6.95 4.33 10.78
N PRO A 100 6.12 3.68 11.62
CA PRO A 100 4.91 4.24 12.18
C PRO A 100 5.19 5.55 12.91
N ARG A 101 4.21 6.45 12.91
CA ARG A 101 4.29 7.76 13.56
C ARG A 101 3.04 8.01 14.40
N SER A 102 3.04 9.11 15.14
CA SER A 102 1.87 9.57 15.89
C SER A 102 0.69 9.89 14.97
N LEU A 103 -0.54 9.68 15.45
CA LEU A 103 -1.76 10.11 14.76
C LEU A 103 -1.88 11.64 14.67
N SER A 104 -1.12 12.40 15.46
CA SER A 104 -1.02 13.86 15.29
C SER A 104 -0.48 14.26 13.91
N ASP A 105 0.34 13.41 13.29
CA ASP A 105 0.93 13.65 11.98
C ASP A 105 0.09 13.12 10.81
N LEU A 106 -1.15 12.67 11.06
CA LEU A 106 -1.98 11.97 10.07
C LEU A 106 -2.15 12.73 8.74
N LYS A 107 -2.12 14.07 8.77
CA LYS A 107 -2.13 14.94 7.57
C LYS A 107 -0.93 14.75 6.65
N ARG A 108 0.23 14.39 7.21
CA ARG A 108 1.52 14.24 6.53
C ARG A 108 1.85 12.79 6.18
N TRP A 109 1.02 11.84 6.59
CA TRP A 109 1.26 10.43 6.31
C TRP A 109 1.16 10.13 4.81
N LYS A 110 2.04 9.25 4.34
CA LYS A 110 2.09 8.76 2.97
C LYS A 110 1.33 7.43 2.85
N ALA A 111 0.96 7.05 1.64
CA ALA A 111 0.24 5.81 1.34
C ALA A 111 0.88 4.56 2.00
N THR A 112 2.22 4.47 2.00
CA THR A 112 2.94 3.34 2.61
C THR A 112 2.69 3.20 4.12
N VAL A 113 2.43 4.29 4.84
CA VAL A 113 2.13 4.24 6.29
C VAL A 113 0.70 3.74 6.50
N PHE A 114 -0.26 4.17 5.66
CA PHE A 114 -1.62 3.65 5.69
C PHE A 114 -1.67 2.16 5.32
N ARG A 115 -0.89 1.74 4.33
CA ARG A 115 -0.70 0.32 3.97
C ARG A 115 -0.19 -0.48 5.17
N GLN A 116 0.79 0.04 5.90
CA GLN A 116 1.32 -0.61 7.10
C GLN A 116 0.26 -0.75 8.20
N VAL A 117 -0.59 0.26 8.39
CA VAL A 117 -1.74 0.17 9.30
C VAL A 117 -2.71 -0.91 8.84
N LEU A 118 -3.06 -0.94 7.55
CA LEU A 118 -3.99 -1.93 7.01
C LEU A 118 -3.53 -3.36 7.26
N PHE A 119 -2.27 -3.67 6.94
CA PHE A 119 -1.80 -5.06 6.94
C PHE A 119 -1.14 -5.53 8.24
N TYR A 120 -0.59 -4.62 9.05
CA TYR A 120 0.29 -5.03 10.15
C TYR A 120 -0.08 -4.38 11.47
N THR A 121 -0.01 -3.04 11.56
CA THR A 121 -0.10 -2.38 12.86
C THR A 121 -1.53 -2.15 13.33
N GLY A 122 -2.49 -1.96 12.42
CA GLY A 122 -3.90 -1.69 12.71
C GLY A 122 -4.57 -2.73 13.61
N PRO A 123 -4.51 -4.05 13.28
CA PRO A 123 -5.11 -5.09 14.12
C PRO A 123 -4.58 -5.07 15.56
N ILE A 124 -3.30 -4.70 15.74
CA ILE A 124 -2.67 -4.66 17.06
C ILE A 124 -3.09 -3.42 17.84
N ILE A 125 -2.94 -2.24 17.23
CA ILE A 125 -3.15 -0.96 17.92
C ILE A 125 -4.63 -0.68 18.18
N PHE A 126 -5.56 -1.19 17.35
CA PHE A 126 -6.98 -0.89 17.53
C PHE A 126 -7.69 -1.79 18.53
N LYS A 127 -7.18 -3.02 18.75
CA LYS A 127 -7.84 -4.06 19.56
C LYS A 127 -8.26 -3.61 20.96
N LYS A 128 -7.45 -2.78 21.61
CA LYS A 128 -7.71 -2.28 22.98
C LYS A 128 -8.41 -0.92 23.02
N HIS A 129 -8.55 -0.25 21.89
CA HIS A 129 -8.93 1.17 21.85
C HIS A 129 -10.26 1.41 21.13
N LEU A 130 -10.57 0.65 20.09
CA LEU A 130 -11.86 0.74 19.42
C LEU A 130 -12.94 -0.04 20.16
N ASN A 131 -14.21 0.32 19.95
CA ASN A 131 -15.31 -0.54 20.38
C ASN A 131 -15.36 -1.82 19.50
N PRO A 132 -16.04 -2.89 19.94
CA PRO A 132 -16.06 -4.15 19.21
C PRO A 132 -16.51 -4.02 17.75
N ASP A 133 -17.54 -3.21 17.47
CA ASP A 133 -18.09 -3.08 16.12
C ASP A 133 -17.15 -2.32 15.18
N GLN A 134 -16.54 -1.22 15.65
CA GLN A 134 -15.52 -0.47 14.91
C GLN A 134 -14.28 -1.33 14.64
N TYR A 135 -13.87 -2.13 15.63
CA TYR A 135 -12.73 -3.03 15.47
C TYR A 135 -13.05 -4.15 14.48
N LEU A 136 -14.23 -4.77 14.57
CA LEU A 136 -14.68 -5.79 13.63
C LEU A 136 -14.78 -5.24 12.21
N ASN A 137 -15.36 -4.05 12.03
CA ASN A 137 -15.41 -3.37 10.74
C ASN A 137 -13.99 -3.18 10.16
N PHE A 138 -13.05 -2.66 10.95
CA PHE A 138 -11.66 -2.55 10.50
C PHE A 138 -11.03 -3.92 10.16
N LEU A 139 -11.30 -4.97 10.95
CA LEU A 139 -10.80 -6.31 10.68
C LEU A 139 -11.35 -6.90 9.38
N CYS A 140 -12.61 -6.65 9.03
CA CYS A 140 -13.17 -7.07 7.74
C CYS A 140 -12.36 -6.46 6.58
N LEU A 141 -12.03 -5.17 6.67
CA LEU A 141 -11.17 -4.50 5.69
C LEU A 141 -9.77 -5.12 5.66
N HIS A 142 -9.13 -5.28 6.82
CA HIS A 142 -7.80 -5.90 6.94
C HIS A 142 -7.74 -7.29 6.29
N VAL A 143 -8.67 -8.17 6.64
CA VAL A 143 -8.68 -9.57 6.16
C VAL A 143 -9.01 -9.62 4.67
N ALA A 144 -9.98 -8.85 4.20
CA ALA A 144 -10.33 -8.81 2.77
C ALA A 144 -9.11 -8.42 1.93
N PHE A 145 -8.39 -7.36 2.32
CA PHE A 145 -7.20 -6.92 1.59
C PHE A 145 -6.01 -7.87 1.74
N LEU A 146 -5.87 -8.58 2.86
CA LEU A 146 -4.84 -9.62 3.05
C LEU A 146 -5.04 -10.80 2.11
N ILE A 147 -6.30 -11.18 1.87
CA ILE A 147 -6.65 -12.21 0.88
C ILE A 147 -6.29 -11.70 -0.52
N MET A 148 -6.74 -10.49 -0.87
CA MET A 148 -6.53 -9.91 -2.20
C MET A 148 -5.07 -9.53 -2.52
N SER A 149 -4.19 -9.45 -1.52
CA SER A 149 -2.77 -9.15 -1.71
C SER A 149 -1.90 -10.36 -2.05
N SER A 150 -2.47 -11.57 -2.08
CA SER A 150 -1.67 -12.78 -2.30
C SER A 150 -2.38 -13.76 -3.22
N GLN A 151 -1.65 -14.24 -4.23
CA GLN A 151 -2.14 -15.27 -5.15
C GLN A 151 -2.48 -16.59 -4.42
N ILE A 152 -1.79 -16.87 -3.30
CA ILE A 152 -2.00 -18.07 -2.48
C ILE A 152 -3.44 -18.13 -1.97
N HIS A 153 -4.06 -16.98 -1.70
CA HIS A 153 -5.41 -16.89 -1.14
C HIS A 153 -6.49 -16.67 -2.22
N SER A 154 -6.18 -16.85 -3.49
CA SER A 154 -7.12 -16.62 -4.61
C SER A 154 -8.43 -17.39 -4.47
N SER A 155 -8.41 -18.59 -3.89
CA SER A 155 -9.62 -19.39 -3.59
C SER A 155 -10.55 -18.74 -2.56
N LEU A 156 -10.05 -17.83 -1.72
CA LEU A 156 -10.80 -17.10 -0.71
C LEU A 156 -11.36 -15.76 -1.23
N LEU A 157 -11.16 -15.43 -2.51
CA LEU A 157 -11.65 -14.19 -3.10
C LEU A 157 -13.18 -13.98 -2.94
N PRO A 158 -14.04 -15.02 -3.05
CA PRO A 158 -15.47 -14.87 -2.74
C PRO A 158 -15.71 -14.46 -1.28
N TYR A 159 -14.93 -14.99 -0.34
CA TYR A 159 -15.02 -14.61 1.07
C TYR A 159 -14.56 -13.17 1.30
N ALA A 160 -13.48 -12.73 0.65
CA ALA A 160 -13.05 -11.32 0.68
C ALA A 160 -14.14 -10.38 0.15
N THR A 161 -14.86 -10.80 -0.89
CA THR A 161 -16.00 -10.05 -1.46
C THR A 161 -17.11 -9.86 -0.42
N GLU A 162 -17.49 -10.93 0.28
CA GLU A 162 -18.50 -10.86 1.34
C GLU A 162 -18.04 -10.01 2.54
N LEU A 163 -16.74 -10.07 2.89
CA LEU A 163 -16.16 -9.19 3.90
C LEU A 163 -16.26 -7.71 3.51
N LEU A 164 -16.03 -7.36 2.24
CA LEU A 164 -16.16 -5.98 1.76
C LEU A 164 -17.61 -5.50 1.74
N LYS A 165 -18.57 -6.35 1.33
CA LYS A 165 -20.01 -6.04 1.44
C LYS A 165 -20.41 -5.76 2.89
N PHE A 166 -20.00 -6.65 3.80
CA PHE A 166 -20.25 -6.47 5.23
C PHE A 166 -19.58 -5.21 5.77
N PHE A 167 -18.33 -4.95 5.37
CA PHE A 167 -17.60 -3.74 5.71
C PHE A 167 -18.36 -2.48 5.27
N VAL A 168 -18.81 -2.39 4.02
CA VAL A 168 -19.50 -1.20 3.49
C VAL A 168 -20.83 -0.97 4.24
N LYS A 169 -21.61 -2.03 4.45
CA LYS A 169 -22.88 -1.97 5.17
C LYS A 169 -22.70 -1.49 6.61
N THR A 170 -21.76 -2.09 7.34
CA THR A 170 -21.48 -1.71 8.74
C THR A 170 -20.76 -0.37 8.84
N PHE A 171 -19.95 0.00 7.85
CA PHE A 171 -19.31 1.32 7.78
C PHE A 171 -20.36 2.44 7.73
N GLN A 172 -21.39 2.27 6.90
CA GLN A 172 -22.49 3.24 6.82
C GLN A 172 -23.23 3.39 8.15
N GLN A 173 -23.43 2.30 8.90
CA GLN A 173 -24.07 2.32 10.21
C GLN A 173 -23.20 3.00 11.27
N LEU A 174 -21.91 2.66 11.30
CA LEU A 174 -20.95 3.14 12.30
C LEU A 174 -20.52 4.59 12.07
N TYR A 175 -20.33 4.96 10.82
CA TYR A 175 -19.74 6.25 10.44
C TYR A 175 -20.73 7.20 9.78
N GLY A 176 -21.95 6.74 9.47
CA GLY A 176 -23.02 7.54 8.88
C GLY A 176 -22.95 7.64 7.35
N ILE A 177 -24.13 7.74 6.72
CA ILE A 177 -24.28 7.77 5.27
C ILE A 177 -23.60 8.98 4.60
N THR A 178 -23.45 10.09 5.33
CA THR A 178 -22.72 11.29 4.86
C THR A 178 -21.23 11.02 4.66
N ASN A 179 -20.68 10.01 5.34
CA ASN A 179 -19.29 9.57 5.18
C ASN A 179 -19.14 8.43 4.16
N THR A 180 -20.22 7.93 3.55
CA THR A 180 -20.18 6.93 2.47
C THR A 180 -19.86 7.61 1.14
N SER A 181 -18.57 7.84 0.88
CA SER A 181 -18.10 8.42 -0.39
C SER A 181 -18.05 7.38 -1.51
N HIS A 182 -17.81 7.85 -2.74
CA HIS A 182 -17.49 7.00 -3.89
C HIS A 182 -16.42 5.93 -3.59
N ASN A 183 -15.35 6.30 -2.87
CA ASN A 183 -14.32 5.35 -2.46
C ASN A 183 -14.84 4.18 -1.62
N VAL A 184 -15.90 4.37 -0.82
CA VAL A 184 -16.49 3.29 -0.01
C VAL A 184 -17.23 2.31 -0.92
N HIS A 185 -17.98 2.84 -1.88
CA HIS A 185 -18.73 2.02 -2.85
C HIS A 185 -17.80 1.25 -3.79
N ASN A 186 -16.74 1.90 -4.28
CA ASN A 186 -15.74 1.29 -5.15
C ASN A 186 -15.03 0.07 -4.55
N LEU A 187 -15.02 -0.08 -3.22
CA LEU A 187 -14.53 -1.30 -2.59
C LEU A 187 -15.30 -2.54 -3.00
N LEU A 188 -16.58 -2.41 -3.38
CA LEU A 188 -17.41 -3.55 -3.79
C LEU A 188 -17.00 -4.11 -5.16
N HIS A 189 -16.25 -3.35 -5.95
CA HIS A 189 -15.81 -3.74 -7.29
C HIS A 189 -14.36 -4.27 -7.32
N ILE A 190 -13.55 -3.96 -6.31
CA ILE A 190 -12.11 -4.28 -6.33
C ILE A 190 -11.82 -5.80 -6.36
N ALA A 191 -12.75 -6.63 -5.88
CA ALA A 191 -12.58 -8.07 -5.94
C ALA A 191 -12.59 -8.60 -7.40
N GLU A 192 -13.41 -8.01 -8.27
CA GLU A 192 -13.42 -8.36 -9.70
C GLU A 192 -12.15 -7.85 -10.40
N GLU A 193 -11.63 -6.69 -10.01
CA GLU A 193 -10.33 -6.18 -10.48
C GLU A 193 -9.20 -7.16 -10.14
N VAL A 194 -9.21 -7.74 -8.93
CA VAL A 194 -8.22 -8.74 -8.50
C VAL A 194 -8.32 -10.02 -9.32
N LYS A 195 -9.53 -10.42 -9.70
CA LYS A 195 -9.75 -11.58 -10.57
C LYS A 195 -9.17 -11.36 -11.97
N LEU A 196 -9.22 -10.12 -12.48
CA LEU A 196 -8.75 -9.77 -13.81
C LEU A 196 -7.23 -9.48 -13.85
N HIS A 197 -6.72 -8.74 -12.87
CA HIS A 197 -5.35 -8.21 -12.88
C HIS A 197 -4.40 -8.95 -11.92
N GLY A 198 -4.91 -9.92 -11.15
CA GLY A 198 -4.16 -10.61 -10.10
C GLY A 198 -4.12 -9.82 -8.79
N PRO A 199 -3.18 -10.12 -7.89
CA PRO A 199 -3.09 -9.45 -6.59
C PRO A 199 -3.07 -7.92 -6.69
N ILE A 200 -3.63 -7.22 -5.71
CA ILE A 200 -3.79 -5.75 -5.70
C ILE A 200 -2.51 -4.94 -5.97
N ASP A 201 -1.34 -5.54 -5.72
CA ASP A 201 -0.05 -4.91 -5.97
C ASP A 201 0.26 -4.78 -7.46
N ASN A 202 -0.22 -5.72 -8.28
CA ASN A 202 0.02 -5.77 -9.73
C ASN A 202 -0.53 -4.55 -10.48
N PHE A 203 -1.58 -3.93 -9.96
CA PHE A 203 -2.23 -2.76 -10.56
C PHE A 203 -2.21 -1.55 -9.63
N SER A 204 -1.25 -1.52 -8.69
CA SER A 204 -1.10 -0.40 -7.77
C SER A 204 -0.21 0.71 -8.34
N ALA A 205 -0.53 1.96 -8.01
CA ALA A 205 0.23 3.14 -8.42
C ALA A 205 1.54 3.35 -7.64
N PHE A 206 1.89 2.49 -6.68
CA PHE A 206 3.09 2.67 -5.84
C PHE A 206 4.37 2.72 -6.68
N GLU A 207 4.55 1.77 -7.59
CA GLU A 207 5.75 1.70 -8.45
C GLU A 207 5.77 2.87 -9.44
N PHE A 208 4.62 3.18 -10.03
CA PHE A 208 4.46 4.28 -10.98
C PHE A 208 4.78 5.64 -10.36
N GLU A 209 4.25 5.95 -9.16
CA GLU A 209 4.55 7.22 -8.49
C GLU A 209 6.03 7.32 -8.07
N ASN A 210 6.61 6.22 -7.60
CA ASN A 210 8.04 6.18 -7.25
C ASN A 210 8.90 6.43 -8.49
N PHE A 211 8.57 5.80 -9.63
CA PHE A 211 9.29 6.01 -10.87
C PHE A 211 9.09 7.42 -11.43
N LEU A 212 7.85 7.94 -11.38
CA LEU A 212 7.53 9.31 -11.80
C LEU A 212 8.34 10.33 -11.00
N GLN A 213 8.49 10.14 -9.69
CA GLN A 213 9.34 10.99 -8.86
C GLN A 213 10.81 10.98 -9.34
N SER A 214 11.32 9.85 -9.82
CA SER A 214 12.67 9.75 -10.40
C SER A 214 12.83 10.54 -11.72
N ILE A 215 11.77 10.60 -12.53
CA ILE A 215 11.71 11.42 -13.74
C ILE A 215 11.68 12.90 -13.35
N LEU A 216 10.77 13.27 -12.43
CA LEU A 216 10.61 14.66 -12.01
C LEU A 216 11.86 15.23 -11.34
N THR A 217 12.57 14.44 -10.54
CA THR A 217 13.86 14.84 -9.94
C THR A 217 14.99 15.02 -10.97
N SER A 218 14.85 14.44 -12.17
CA SER A 218 15.80 14.64 -13.26
C SER A 218 15.65 16.02 -13.92
N LEU A 219 14.50 16.68 -13.74
CA LEU A 219 14.24 18.03 -14.22
C LEU A 219 14.81 19.06 -13.23
N ARG A 220 15.72 19.93 -13.73
CA ARG A 220 16.33 21.00 -12.90
C ARG A 220 15.67 22.36 -13.11
N LYS A 221 15.15 22.60 -14.31
CA LYS A 221 14.52 23.87 -14.73
C LYS A 221 13.32 23.56 -15.64
N ASN A 222 12.41 24.51 -15.77
CA ASN A 222 11.21 24.37 -16.62
C ASN A 222 11.52 24.47 -18.14
N GLU A 223 12.74 24.82 -18.52
CA GLU A 223 13.14 24.95 -19.93
C GLU A 223 13.48 23.57 -20.53
N LYS A 224 12.92 23.23 -21.70
CA LYS A 224 13.26 22.00 -22.44
C LYS A 224 13.17 20.72 -21.58
N PRO A 225 12.02 20.47 -20.93
CA PRO A 225 11.87 19.35 -19.98
C PRO A 225 12.10 18.00 -20.66
N LEU A 226 11.60 17.81 -21.89
CA LEU A 226 11.77 16.57 -22.64
C LEU A 226 13.26 16.30 -22.92
N GLN A 227 14.00 17.30 -23.39
CA GLN A 227 15.43 17.16 -23.69
C GLN A 227 16.24 16.88 -22.41
N GLN A 228 15.88 17.49 -21.28
CA GLN A 228 16.51 17.18 -20.00
C GLN A 228 16.29 15.72 -19.59
N ILE A 229 15.04 15.23 -19.70
CA ILE A 229 14.69 13.85 -19.38
C ILE A 229 15.45 12.87 -20.29
N VAL A 230 15.36 13.07 -21.60
CA VAL A 230 16.01 12.18 -22.58
C VAL A 230 17.52 12.09 -22.33
N LYS A 231 18.20 13.25 -22.20
CA LYS A 231 19.66 13.26 -21.94
C LYS A 231 20.01 12.56 -20.63
N ARG A 232 19.28 12.84 -19.54
CA ARG A 232 19.55 12.23 -18.23
C ARG A 232 19.27 10.73 -18.24
N TYR A 233 18.25 10.30 -18.97
CA TYR A 233 17.91 8.89 -19.11
C TYR A 233 18.99 8.14 -19.90
N SER A 234 19.47 8.71 -21.02
CA SER A 234 20.62 8.16 -21.77
C SER A 234 21.87 8.03 -20.91
N GLU A 235 22.26 9.09 -20.18
CA GLU A 235 23.41 9.06 -19.25
C GLU A 235 23.30 7.91 -18.23
N LYS A 236 22.10 7.65 -17.69
CA LYS A 236 21.87 6.57 -16.73
C LYS A 236 22.03 5.18 -17.36
N ILE A 237 21.54 4.97 -18.58
CA ILE A 237 21.68 3.69 -19.29
C ILE A 237 23.16 3.39 -19.52
N ASP A 238 23.91 4.37 -20.01
CA ASP A 238 25.35 4.22 -20.27
C ASP A 238 26.12 3.88 -18.99
N THR A 239 25.73 4.47 -17.85
CA THR A 239 26.35 4.20 -16.54
C THR A 239 25.98 2.83 -15.98
N LEU A 240 24.73 2.38 -16.14
CA LEU A 240 24.25 1.10 -15.61
C LEU A 240 24.89 -0.09 -16.33
N GLN A 241 25.09 0.02 -17.64
CA GLN A 241 25.81 -1.00 -18.42
C GLN A 241 27.24 -1.21 -17.89
N TYR A 242 27.90 -0.15 -17.40
CA TYR A 242 29.23 -0.24 -16.79
C TYR A 242 29.23 -0.90 -15.40
N GLN A 243 28.14 -0.80 -14.63
CA GLN A 243 28.07 -1.32 -13.26
C GLN A 243 27.63 -2.78 -13.15
N GLN A 244 26.85 -3.29 -14.11
CA GLN A 244 26.40 -4.68 -14.12
C GLN A 244 27.55 -5.69 -14.23
N ASP A 245 28.70 -5.28 -14.78
CA ASP A 245 29.84 -6.17 -14.97
C ASP A 245 30.68 -6.43 -13.70
N ASN A 246 30.41 -5.76 -12.56
CA ASN A 246 31.33 -5.78 -11.41
C ASN A 246 30.71 -6.00 -10.01
N THR A 247 29.40 -6.26 -9.88
CA THR A 247 28.80 -6.51 -8.54
C THR A 247 28.75 -7.99 -8.20
N ASN A 248 29.81 -8.51 -7.59
CA ASN A 248 29.80 -9.84 -6.98
C ASN A 248 29.17 -9.77 -5.58
N PHE A 249 28.05 -10.48 -5.39
CA PHE A 249 27.44 -10.67 -4.07
C PHE A 249 28.14 -11.81 -3.31
N PRO A 250 28.16 -11.78 -1.96
CA PRO A 250 27.54 -10.77 -1.09
C PRO A 250 28.35 -9.49 -0.94
N LEU A 251 27.67 -8.35 -0.80
CA LEU A 251 28.28 -7.04 -0.52
C LEU A 251 28.39 -6.82 0.99
N LEU A 252 29.62 -6.73 1.48
CA LEU A 252 29.93 -6.46 2.88
C LEU A 252 30.02 -4.96 3.12
N LYS A 253 29.30 -4.44 4.11
CA LYS A 253 29.26 -3.01 4.42
C LYS A 253 29.49 -2.75 5.90
N HIS A 254 30.06 -1.59 6.20
CA HIS A 254 30.28 -1.07 7.55
C HIS A 254 31.13 -2.01 8.41
N GLU A 255 32.44 -2.05 8.13
CA GLU A 255 33.40 -2.84 8.92
C GLU A 255 33.38 -2.44 10.42
N HIS A 256 33.51 -3.41 11.31
CA HIS A 256 33.62 -3.23 12.76
C HIS A 256 34.52 -4.29 13.40
N ARG A 257 34.79 -4.13 14.70
CA ARG A 257 35.63 -5.06 15.49
C ARG A 257 35.00 -5.48 16.83
N ASN A 258 33.74 -5.12 17.07
CA ASN A 258 33.09 -5.26 18.38
C ASN A 258 32.22 -6.52 18.53
N GLY A 259 32.28 -7.46 17.58
CA GLY A 259 31.51 -8.70 17.61
C GLY A 259 32.35 -9.90 18.08
N PRO A 260 31.70 -10.97 18.53
CA PRO A 260 32.39 -12.19 18.94
C PRO A 260 33.14 -12.81 17.75
N LEU A 261 34.34 -13.31 18.01
CA LEU A 261 35.11 -14.10 17.05
C LEU A 261 34.85 -15.59 17.32
N ILE A 262 34.79 -16.39 16.25
CA ILE A 262 34.67 -17.85 16.35
C ILE A 262 35.97 -18.42 16.94
N GLU A 263 35.90 -19.49 17.74
CA GLU A 263 37.10 -20.18 18.23
C GLU A 263 37.97 -20.61 17.02
N ASN A 264 39.27 -20.27 17.06
CA ASN A 264 40.26 -20.41 15.98
C ASN A 264 40.15 -19.39 14.82
N CYS A 265 39.42 -18.29 14.98
CA CYS A 265 39.43 -17.19 14.00
C CYS A 265 40.69 -16.31 14.17
N ASP A 266 41.29 -15.88 13.07
CA ASP A 266 42.45 -14.96 13.07
C ASP A 266 42.11 -13.67 13.83
N LEU A 267 43.04 -13.17 14.63
CA LEU A 267 42.93 -11.87 15.33
C LEU A 267 42.73 -10.70 14.35
N ASN A 268 43.06 -10.89 13.07
CA ASN A 268 42.83 -9.94 11.99
C ASN A 268 41.51 -10.14 11.23
N ALA A 269 40.60 -11.00 11.71
CA ALA A 269 39.33 -11.22 11.06
C ALA A 269 38.51 -9.94 10.92
N GLN A 270 38.06 -9.66 9.70
CA GLN A 270 37.20 -8.51 9.40
C GLN A 270 35.76 -8.86 9.74
N GLN A 271 35.07 -7.99 10.47
CA GLN A 271 33.65 -8.13 10.77
C GLN A 271 32.88 -6.98 10.12
N PHE A 272 31.64 -7.23 9.71
CA PHE A 272 30.82 -6.27 8.99
C PHE A 272 29.42 -6.19 9.59
N LYS A 273 28.87 -4.98 9.73
CA LYS A 273 27.54 -4.79 10.33
C LYS A 273 26.42 -5.21 9.40
N THR A 274 26.68 -5.25 8.09
CA THR A 274 25.67 -5.50 7.08
C THR A 274 26.23 -6.36 5.96
N VAL A 275 25.47 -7.37 5.57
CA VAL A 275 25.72 -8.19 4.40
C VAL A 275 24.50 -8.13 3.49
N SER A 276 24.67 -7.60 2.28
CA SER A 276 23.62 -7.57 1.27
C SER A 276 23.86 -8.72 0.30
N PHE A 277 22.85 -9.58 0.14
CA PHE A 277 22.77 -10.57 -0.91
C PHE A 277 21.93 -10.03 -2.07
N GLU A 278 21.81 -10.80 -3.15
CA GLU A 278 21.02 -10.42 -4.31
C GLU A 278 19.55 -10.12 -3.97
N LYS A 279 18.98 -10.85 -2.99
CA LYS A 279 17.53 -10.82 -2.70
C LYS A 279 17.16 -10.32 -1.31
N PHE A 280 18.13 -10.22 -0.40
CA PHE A 280 17.88 -9.83 0.99
C PHE A 280 19.13 -9.22 1.62
N THR A 281 18.98 -8.54 2.74
CA THR A 281 20.08 -7.97 3.50
C THR A 281 19.97 -8.41 4.95
N LEU A 282 21.08 -8.79 5.55
CA LEU A 282 21.17 -9.01 7.00
C LEU A 282 21.98 -7.89 7.63
N ASN A 283 21.54 -7.45 8.80
CA ASN A 283 22.23 -6.47 9.63
C ASN A 283 22.33 -7.01 11.05
N ILE A 284 23.35 -6.57 11.79
CA ILE A 284 23.47 -6.87 13.22
C ILE A 284 22.40 -6.18 14.10
N SER A 285 21.58 -5.30 13.53
CA SER A 285 20.40 -4.75 14.19
C SER A 285 19.45 -5.86 14.60
N PHE A 286 18.88 -5.77 15.80
CA PHE A 286 17.94 -6.76 16.33
C PHE A 286 16.75 -7.07 15.40
N LEU A 287 16.40 -6.16 14.49
CA LEU A 287 15.25 -6.28 13.59
C LEU A 287 15.56 -6.96 12.27
N ASP A 288 16.83 -6.91 11.84
CA ASP A 288 17.23 -7.34 10.50
C ASP A 288 18.35 -8.41 10.59
N ASN A 289 18.48 -9.06 11.76
CA ASN A 289 19.47 -10.11 12.05
C ASN A 289 18.96 -11.54 11.85
N CYS A 290 17.73 -11.70 11.38
CA CYS A 290 17.12 -13.01 11.17
C CYS A 290 16.73 -13.21 9.70
N CYS A 291 16.72 -14.47 9.27
CA CYS A 291 16.16 -14.87 7.97
C CYS A 291 15.37 -16.16 8.15
N VAL A 292 14.40 -16.37 7.26
CA VAL A 292 13.65 -17.62 7.17
C VAL A 292 14.20 -18.42 5.99
N LEU A 293 14.68 -19.63 6.24
CA LEU A 293 15.14 -20.51 5.18
C LEU A 293 13.95 -21.16 4.49
N LYS A 294 14.05 -21.39 3.17
CA LYS A 294 12.97 -21.98 2.36
C LYS A 294 12.50 -23.37 2.84
N ASN A 295 13.28 -24.04 3.68
CA ASN A 295 12.97 -25.34 4.26
C ASN A 295 12.34 -25.23 5.67
N ASN A 296 11.91 -24.04 6.11
CA ASN A 296 11.36 -23.79 7.46
C ASN A 296 12.28 -24.28 8.60
N LYS A 297 13.60 -24.29 8.36
CA LYS A 297 14.62 -24.51 9.40
C LYS A 297 15.29 -23.20 9.77
#